data_AF-A0A497JGD3-F1
#
_entry.id   AF-A0A497JGD3-F1
#
_cell.length_a   1.000
_cell.length_b   1.000
_cell.length_c   1.000
_cell.angle_alpha   90.00
_cell.angle_beta   90.00
_cell.angle_gamma   90.00
#
_symmetry.space_group_name_H-M   'P 1'
#
loop_
_entity.id
_entity.type
_entity.pdbx_description
1 polymer ?
#
loop_
_entity_poly.entity_id
_entity_poly.type
_entity_poly.pdbx_seq_one_letter_code
_entity_poly.pdbx_strand_id
1 'polypeptide(L)'
;MEETIKNLAKAFVGESQARNRYTFYAKVAQKEGFEQISEIFLITAENEKEHAKWLLRLINELKKKYNKSLPEIEIEVVVPTTFGNTVENLKA
;
A
#
# COMPACT_ATOMS: atom_id res chain seq x y z
N MET A 1 -3.75 -4.20 22.05
CA MET A 1 -2.34 -3.84 21.74
C MET A 1 -1.73 -4.76 20.70
N GLU A 2 -1.65 -6.08 20.94
CA GLU A 2 -1.18 -7.01 19.89
C GLU A 2 -2.05 -6.96 18.64
N GLU A 3 -3.37 -6.89 18.83
CA GLU A 3 -4.34 -6.65 17.76
C GLU A 3 -4.08 -5.31 17.04
N THR A 4 -3.74 -4.25 17.76
CA THR A 4 -3.38 -2.94 17.18
C THR A 4 -2.17 -3.06 16.27
N ILE A 5 -1.11 -3.75 16.72
CA ILE A 5 0.10 -3.95 15.91
C ILE A 5 -0.21 -4.85 14.70
N LYS A 6 -1.03 -5.90 14.86
CA LYS A 6 -1.51 -6.73 13.74
C LYS A 6 -2.30 -5.91 12.72
N ASN A 7 -3.19 -5.02 13.17
CA ASN A 7 -3.96 -4.14 12.29
C ASN A 7 -3.05 -3.15 11.55
N LEU A 8 -2.05 -2.57 12.22
CA LEU A 8 -1.05 -1.72 11.57
C LEU A 8 -0.21 -2.50 10.55
N ALA A 9 0.17 -3.74 10.85
CA ALA A 9 0.90 -4.60 9.92
C ALA A 9 0.05 -4.96 8.69
N LYS A 10 -1.24 -5.27 8.89
CA LYS A 10 -2.20 -5.50 7.81
C LYS A 10 -2.38 -4.28 6.92
N ALA A 11 -2.53 -3.10 7.53
CA ALA A 11 -2.58 -1.83 6.80
C ALA A 11 -1.28 -1.58 6.01
N PHE A 12 -0.11 -1.78 6.62
CA PHE A 12 1.19 -1.61 5.94
C PHE A 12 1.30 -2.47 4.68
N VAL A 13 0.87 -3.73 4.76
CA VAL A 13 0.84 -4.61 3.59
C VAL A 13 -0.18 -4.15 2.55
N GLY A 14 -1.36 -3.70 2.99
CA GLY A 14 -2.37 -3.10 2.12
C GLY A 14 -1.85 -1.91 1.32
N GLU A 15 -1.25 -0.93 1.99
CA GLU A 15 -0.68 0.27 1.36
C GLU A 15 0.50 -0.07 0.44
N SER A 16 1.33 -1.04 0.84
CA SER A 16 2.44 -1.53 0.01
C SER A 16 1.93 -2.17 -1.28
N GLN A 17 0.82 -2.89 -1.23
CA GLN A 17 0.17 -3.43 -2.42
C GLN A 17 -0.48 -2.32 -3.26
N ALA A 18 -1.19 -1.39 -2.64
CA ALA A 18 -1.84 -0.26 -3.31
C ALA A 18 -0.84 0.59 -4.10
N ARG A 19 0.28 0.97 -3.48
CA ARG A 19 1.41 1.63 -4.15
C ARG A 19 1.82 0.94 -5.44
N ASN A 20 2.07 -0.37 -5.37
CA ASN A 20 2.51 -1.13 -6.53
C ASN A 20 1.43 -1.20 -7.62
N ARG A 21 0.16 -1.40 -7.23
CA ARG A 21 -0.96 -1.39 -8.17
C ARG A 21 -1.06 -0.05 -8.90
N TYR A 22 -1.05 1.08 -8.19
CA TYR A 22 -1.10 2.39 -8.83
C TYR A 22 0.11 2.64 -9.73
N THR A 23 1.30 2.15 -9.36
CA THR A 23 2.48 2.19 -10.25
C THR A 23 2.26 1.39 -11.54
N PHE A 24 1.57 0.25 -11.49
CA PHE A 24 1.22 -0.52 -12.67
C PHE A 24 0.13 0.16 -13.50
N TYR A 25 -0.87 0.75 -12.85
CA TYR A 25 -1.96 1.46 -13.50
C TYR A 25 -1.44 2.69 -14.25
N ALA A 26 -0.47 3.40 -13.67
CA ALA A 26 0.22 4.49 -14.36
C ALA A 26 0.85 4.03 -15.69
N LYS A 27 1.54 2.89 -15.70
CA LYS A 27 2.14 2.34 -16.92
C LYS A 27 1.08 1.97 -17.96
N VAL A 28 -0.09 1.48 -17.54
CA VAL A 28 -1.21 1.19 -18.44
C VAL A 28 -1.76 2.50 -19.03
N ALA A 29 -2.04 3.49 -18.19
CA ALA A 29 -2.54 4.80 -18.62
C ALA A 29 -1.59 5.50 -19.60
N GLN A 30 -0.29 5.46 -19.34
CA GLN A 30 0.71 6.00 -20.25
C GLN A 30 0.70 5.28 -21.61
N LYS A 31 0.61 3.95 -21.63
CA LYS A 31 0.54 3.17 -22.89
C LYS A 31 -0.73 3.44 -23.69
N GLU A 32 -1.83 3.75 -23.01
CA GLU A 32 -3.12 4.09 -23.63
C GLU A 32 -3.21 5.57 -24.05
N GLY A 33 -2.17 6.37 -23.81
CA GLY A 33 -2.10 7.79 -24.19
C GLY A 33 -2.69 8.76 -23.15
N PHE A 34 -3.03 8.29 -21.95
CA PHE A 34 -3.56 9.11 -20.86
C PHE A 34 -2.45 9.60 -19.91
N GLU A 35 -1.63 10.54 -20.37
CA GLU A 35 -0.47 11.04 -19.61
C GLU A 35 -0.84 11.63 -18.25
N GLN A 36 -1.88 12.47 -18.20
CA GLN A 36 -2.34 13.08 -16.95
C GLN A 36 -2.86 12.05 -15.94
N ILE A 37 -3.57 11.01 -16.43
CA ILE A 37 -4.05 9.94 -15.57
C ILE A 37 -2.89 9.09 -15.05
N SER A 38 -1.88 8.84 -15.88
CA SER A 38 -0.64 8.19 -15.45
C SER A 38 0.03 8.96 -14.32
N GLU A 39 0.14 10.29 -14.44
CA GLU A 39 0.74 11.13 -13.40
C GLU A 39 -0.06 11.09 -12.09
N ILE A 40 -1.39 11.15 -12.17
CA ILE A 40 -2.27 11.01 -11.00
C ILE A 40 -2.03 9.67 -10.30
N PHE A 41 -1.97 8.56 -11.04
CA PHE A 41 -1.66 7.26 -10.45
C PHE A 41 -0.28 7.22 -9.78
N LEU A 42 0.74 7.88 -10.35
CA LEU A 42 2.07 7.96 -9.72
C LEU A 42 2.05 8.79 -8.43
N ILE A 43 1.32 9.91 -8.41
CA ILE A 43 1.14 10.72 -7.20
C ILE A 43 0.43 9.91 -6.11
N THR A 44 -0.64 9.19 -6.46
CA THR A 44 -1.34 8.30 -5.52
C THR A 44 -0.42 7.21 -5.01
N ALA A 45 0.40 6.59 -5.87
CA ALA A 45 1.39 5.59 -5.44
C ALA A 45 2.39 6.17 -4.42
N GLU A 46 2.81 7.43 -4.57
CA GLU A 46 3.70 8.10 -3.61
C GLU A 46 3.00 8.40 -2.28
N ASN A 47 1.70 8.74 -2.30
CA ASN A 47 0.92 8.88 -1.07
C ASN A 47 0.86 7.56 -0.29
N GLU A 48 0.57 6.43 -0.96
CA GLU A 48 0.52 5.12 -0.27
C GLU A 48 1.88 4.68 0.27
N LYS A 49 2.97 5.08 -0.38
CA LYS A 49 4.32 4.88 0.14
C LYS A 49 4.52 5.63 1.47
N GLU A 50 4.10 6.89 1.56
CA GLU A 50 4.21 7.65 2.81
C GLU A 50 3.27 7.09 3.89
N HIS A 51 2.06 6.62 3.53
CA HIS A 51 1.20 5.88 4.46
C HIS A 51 1.90 4.63 5.01
N ALA A 52 2.44 3.78 4.15
CA ALA A 52 3.16 2.56 4.54
C ALA A 52 4.36 2.87 5.47
N LYS A 53 5.12 3.92 5.16
CA LYS A 53 6.25 4.38 5.98
C LYS A 53 5.81 4.83 7.37
N TRP A 54 4.72 5.58 7.48
CA TRP A 54 4.16 6.00 8.77
C TRP A 54 3.65 4.81 9.59
N LEU A 55 2.96 3.86 8.96
CA LEU A 55 2.48 2.64 9.62
C LEU A 55 3.64 1.83 10.21
N LEU A 56 4.72 1.65 9.43
CA LEU A 56 5.91 0.94 9.91
C LEU A 56 6.60 1.69 11.07
N ARG A 57 6.64 3.02 11.01
CA ARG A 57 7.15 3.85 12.11
C ARG A 57 6.32 3.67 13.38
N LEU A 58 4.99 3.69 13.27
CA LEU A 58 4.08 3.49 14.42
C LEU A 58 4.26 2.11 15.05
N ILE A 59 4.41 1.05 14.23
CA ILE A 59 4.72 -0.30 14.73
C ILE A 59 6.01 -0.28 15.58
N ASN A 60 7.06 0.36 15.06
CA ASN A 60 8.34 0.46 15.76
C ASN A 60 8.25 1.26 17.08
N GLU A 61 7.53 2.38 17.07
CA GLU A 61 7.31 3.21 18.27
C GLU A 61 6.52 2.45 19.34
N LEU A 62 5.46 1.73 18.96
CA LEU A 62 4.67 0.90 19.87
C LEU A 62 5.49 -0.27 20.43
N LYS A 63 6.26 -0.98 19.60
CA LYS A 63 7.15 -2.06 20.07
C LYS A 63 8.12 -1.58 21.15
N LYS A 64 8.74 -0.41 20.93
CA LYS A 64 9.66 0.23 21.90
C LYS A 64 8.92 0.65 23.18
N LYS A 65 7.80 1.36 23.06
CA LYS A 65 7.03 1.90 24.20
C LYS A 65 6.59 0.80 25.17
N TYR A 66 6.25 -0.38 24.66
CA TYR A 66 5.75 -1.49 25.47
C TYR A 66 6.79 -2.61 25.69
N ASN A 67 8.07 -2.35 25.39
CA ASN A 67 9.18 -3.30 25.53
C ASN A 67 8.87 -4.70 24.95
N LYS A 68 8.17 -4.74 23.81
CA LYS A 68 7.71 -5.98 23.15
C LYS A 68 8.72 -6.41 22.11
N SER A 69 9.30 -7.60 22.30
CA SER A 69 10.01 -8.31 21.24
C SER A 69 8.99 -9.07 20.39
N LEU A 70 8.61 -8.47 19.27
CA LEU A 70 7.78 -9.10 18.23
C LEU A 70 8.62 -9.07 16.94
N PRO A 71 9.52 -10.05 16.74
CA PRO A 71 10.38 -10.06 15.57
C PRO A 71 9.56 -10.17 14.27
N GLU A 72 8.48 -10.95 14.31
CA GLU A 72 7.63 -11.22 13.16
C GLU A 72 6.15 -11.19 13.55
N ILE A 73 5.30 -10.89 12.56
CA ILE A 73 3.85 -10.88 12.69
C ILE A 73 3.28 -11.58 11.46
N GLU A 74 2.60 -12.69 11.69
CA GLU A 74 1.86 -13.37 10.64
C GLU A 74 0.51 -12.69 10.42
N ILE A 75 0.23 -12.39 9.15
CA ILE A 75 -1.07 -11.86 8.72
C ILE A 75 -1.52 -12.60 7.45
N GLU A 76 -2.80 -12.91 7.40
CA GLU A 76 -3.45 -13.39 6.18
C GLU A 76 -3.99 -12.19 5.41
N VAL A 77 -3.64 -12.12 4.12
CA VAL A 77 -4.07 -11.03 3.22
C VAL A 77 -4.58 -11.61 1.91
N VAL A 78 -5.67 -11.01 1.41
CA VAL A 78 -6.20 -11.31 0.08
C VAL A 78 -5.59 -10.32 -0.90
N VAL A 79 -5.14 -10.82 -2.06
CA VAL A 79 -4.49 -10.02 -3.09
C VAL A 79 -5.23 -10.12 -4.42
N PRO A 80 -5.42 -9.01 -5.14
CA PRO A 80 -5.90 -9.07 -6.52
C PRO A 80 -4.82 -9.66 -7.43
N THR A 81 -5.22 -10.50 -8.38
CA THR A 81 -4.31 -11.22 -9.29
C THR A 81 -4.21 -10.61 -10.68
N THR A 82 -5.03 -9.61 -11.00
CA THR A 82 -5.12 -8.99 -12.32
C THR A 82 -5.33 -7.47 -12.19
N PHE A 83 -4.98 -6.74 -13.25
CA PHE A 83 -5.33 -5.33 -13.44
C PHE A 83 -5.93 -5.11 -14.83
N GLY A 84 -6.72 -4.05 -14.99
CA GLY A 84 -7.50 -3.77 -16.20
C GLY A 84 -6.90 -2.66 -17.07
N ASN A 85 -7.70 -2.17 -18.01
CA ASN A 85 -7.41 -0.93 -18.76
C ASN A 85 -7.55 0.32 -17.87
N THR A 86 -7.23 1.50 -18.39
CA THR A 86 -7.26 2.75 -17.58
C THR A 86 -8.63 3.04 -16.97
N VAL A 87 -9.73 2.80 -17.72
CA VAL A 87 -11.09 3.07 -17.24
C VAL A 87 -11.49 2.11 -16.12
N GLU A 88 -11.08 0.85 -16.21
CA GLU A 88 -11.30 -0.14 -15.15
C GLU A 88 -10.47 0.17 -13.92
N ASN A 89 -9.20 0.53 -14.10
CA ASN A 89 -8.28 0.87 -13.01
C ASN A 89 -8.71 2.12 -12.23
N LEU A 90 -9.42 3.05 -12.86
CA LEU A 90 -10.00 4.23 -12.20
C LEU A 90 -11.22 3.91 -11.31
N LYS A 91 -11.84 2.74 -11.48
CA LYS A 91 -13.00 2.31 -10.67
C LYS A 91 -12.60 1.46 -9.46
N ALA A 92 -11.32 1.09 -9.38
CA ALA A 92 -10.77 0.19 -8.37
C ALA A 92 -10.46 0.91 -7.05
#